data_AF-A0A6G3MH84-F1
#
_entry.id   AF-A0A6G3MH84-F1
#
_cell.length_a   1.000
_cell.length_b   1.000
_cell.length_c   1.000
_cell.angle_alpha   90.00
_cell.angle_beta   90.00
_cell.angle_gamma   90.00
#
_symmetry.space_group_name_H-M   'P 1'
#
loop_
_entity.id
_entity.type
_entity.pdbx_description
1 polymer ?
#
loop_
_entity_poly.entity_id
_entity_poly.type
_entity_poly.pdbx_seq_one_letter_code
_entity_poly.pdbx_strand_id
1 'polypeptide(L)'
;SFRTIDLTSVNLSLNACGCGEKKMILDKNYACSENYGWSYDVLKNSGVDGTISISVTSPSNAIVGKYKIYVLMSGREIGSTEFILIFNPFHPDDDVYLPNFDDIQEYVLNDTTKIYMGTEDYIIPKEWDVGQFEPGSIEACVLLLSIMPASTRTTAVEVSRQLSALINSNDDNGVIIGNWSGKYSDGTNPMAWHGSAEILTKYSQSGRPVRYGQCWVFTGVLCTVLRTLGIPSRCVTNYCSLHDSDGSLKWEIYLDSEFNVISTAGDSCWNFHCWNEAWIRRKDIGSSHDGWQVLDATPQERSGGLFRLGPASKVAVRNGQID
;
A
#
# COMPACT_ATOMS: atom_id res chain seq x y z
N SER A 1 -16.97 48.28 -9.18
CA SER A 1 -16.07 47.85 -10.28
C SER A 1 -15.54 46.48 -9.91
N PHE A 2 -16.21 45.42 -10.34
CA PHE A 2 -15.65 44.07 -10.25
C PHE A 2 -14.45 44.05 -11.19
N ARG A 3 -13.23 44.03 -10.62
CA ARG A 3 -12.02 43.87 -11.43
C ARG A 3 -12.13 42.49 -12.07
N THR A 4 -12.29 42.45 -13.39
CA THR A 4 -12.15 41.22 -14.17
C THR A 4 -10.78 40.63 -13.83
N ILE A 5 -10.75 39.44 -13.23
CA ILE A 5 -9.49 38.76 -12.90
C ILE A 5 -8.82 38.41 -14.23
N ASP A 6 -7.63 38.95 -14.45
CA ASP A 6 -6.80 38.55 -15.59
C ASP A 6 -6.27 37.15 -15.33
N LEU A 7 -6.87 36.16 -15.99
CA LEU A 7 -6.51 34.75 -15.85
C LEU A 7 -5.08 34.44 -16.30
N THR A 8 -4.42 35.31 -17.09
CA THR A 8 -3.00 35.13 -17.43
C THR A 8 -2.08 35.38 -16.23
N SER A 9 -2.59 36.05 -15.19
CA SER A 9 -1.88 36.27 -13.94
C SER A 9 -2.03 35.14 -12.92
N VAL A 10 -2.94 34.18 -13.16
CA VAL A 10 -3.27 33.09 -12.22
C VAL A 10 -2.49 31.82 -12.55
N ASN A 11 -1.76 31.25 -11.58
CA ASN A 11 -0.97 30.02 -11.75
C ASN A 11 -1.27 29.03 -10.61
N LEU A 12 -1.26 27.72 -10.89
CA LEU A 12 -1.31 26.67 -9.86
C LEU A 12 0.03 25.95 -9.73
N SER A 13 0.61 25.95 -8.53
CA SER A 13 1.83 25.18 -8.20
C SER A 13 1.47 23.93 -7.38
N LEU A 14 2.06 22.77 -7.68
CA LEU A 14 1.79 21.48 -7.03
C LEU A 14 3.04 20.89 -6.39
N ASN A 15 3.06 20.82 -5.06
CA ASN A 15 4.18 20.24 -4.32
C ASN A 15 3.81 18.88 -3.74
N ALA A 16 4.39 17.81 -4.28
CA ALA A 16 4.34 16.48 -3.69
C ALA A 16 5.32 16.39 -2.50
N CYS A 17 4.89 15.80 -1.39
CA CYS A 17 5.77 15.53 -0.24
C CYS A 17 7.06 14.80 -0.69
N GLY A 18 8.24 15.19 -0.20
CA GLY A 18 9.50 14.49 -0.48
C GLY A 18 10.12 14.68 -1.88
N CYS A 19 9.49 15.46 -2.77
CA CYS A 19 9.96 15.63 -4.16
C CYS A 19 10.57 17.01 -4.47
N GLY A 20 10.78 17.85 -3.46
CA GLY A 20 11.13 19.27 -3.63
C GLY A 20 9.95 20.11 -4.12
N GLU A 21 10.08 21.44 -4.11
CA GLU A 21 9.07 22.35 -4.68
C GLU A 21 9.05 22.17 -6.21
N LYS A 22 8.00 21.52 -6.73
CA LYS A 22 7.79 21.34 -8.17
C LYS A 22 6.74 22.33 -8.62
N LYS A 23 7.22 23.48 -9.10
CA LYS A 23 6.34 24.53 -9.56
C LYS A 23 5.72 24.17 -10.90
N MET A 24 4.45 23.81 -10.88
CA MET A 24 3.63 23.87 -12.07
C MET A 24 3.24 25.32 -12.33
N ILE A 25 3.28 25.74 -13.59
CA ILE A 25 2.86 27.07 -14.03
C ILE A 25 1.80 26.82 -15.10
N LEU A 26 0.57 27.15 -14.76
CA LEU A 26 -0.58 26.95 -15.64
C LEU A 26 -0.74 28.20 -16.53
N ASP A 27 -0.02 28.23 -17.66
CA ASP A 27 -0.10 29.32 -18.66
C ASP A 27 -1.04 28.93 -19.82
N LYS A 28 -2.00 29.82 -20.13
CA LYS A 28 -2.94 29.71 -21.25
C LYS A 28 -2.27 29.62 -22.63
N ASN A 29 -1.01 30.04 -22.75
CA ASN A 29 -0.29 30.06 -24.03
C ASN A 29 0.57 28.82 -24.30
N TYR A 30 0.67 27.88 -23.35
CA TYR A 30 1.48 26.68 -23.52
C TYR A 30 0.64 25.41 -23.27
N ALA A 31 0.00 24.95 -24.33
CA ALA A 31 -0.30 23.53 -24.44
C ALA A 31 1.06 22.78 -24.42
N CYS A 32 1.28 22.03 -23.34
CA CYS A 32 2.23 20.93 -23.28
C CYS A 32 3.70 21.26 -23.65
N SER A 33 4.49 21.62 -22.64
CA SER A 33 5.91 21.22 -22.61
C SER A 33 6.43 21.31 -21.18
N GLU A 34 6.86 20.17 -20.61
CA GLU A 34 7.48 19.97 -19.27
C GLU A 34 6.58 19.66 -18.05
N ASN A 35 5.25 19.58 -18.18
CA ASN A 35 4.32 19.46 -17.03
C ASN A 35 4.18 18.07 -16.36
N TYR A 36 5.12 17.14 -16.56
CA TYR A 36 5.06 15.78 -15.98
C TYR A 36 3.72 15.03 -16.17
N GLY A 37 2.90 15.43 -17.16
CA GLY A 37 1.60 14.82 -17.47
C GLY A 37 0.37 15.42 -16.76
N TRP A 38 0.52 16.39 -15.85
CA TRP A 38 -0.63 17.07 -15.24
C TRP A 38 -1.19 18.15 -16.18
N SER A 39 -2.51 18.30 -16.20
CA SER A 39 -3.23 19.27 -17.04
C SER A 39 -4.36 19.97 -16.28
N TYR A 40 -4.95 20.99 -16.89
CA TYR A 40 -6.09 21.71 -16.35
C TYR A 40 -6.97 22.30 -17.46
N ASP A 41 -8.24 22.53 -17.14
CA ASP A 41 -9.21 23.19 -18.00
C ASP A 41 -9.99 24.25 -17.22
N VAL A 42 -10.21 25.43 -17.81
CA VAL A 42 -11.10 26.44 -17.21
C VAL A 42 -12.54 26.11 -17.57
N LEU A 43 -13.31 25.66 -16.58
CA LEU A 43 -14.71 25.24 -16.77
C LEU A 43 -15.66 26.44 -16.83
N LYS A 44 -15.46 27.42 -15.94
CA LYS A 44 -16.28 28.64 -15.86
C LYS A 44 -15.44 29.82 -15.40
N ASN A 45 -15.69 30.98 -16.00
CA ASN A 45 -15.17 32.26 -15.56
C ASN A 45 -16.34 33.25 -15.53
N SER A 46 -17.05 33.29 -14.41
CA SER A 46 -18.13 34.24 -14.23
C SER A 46 -17.52 35.54 -13.69
N GLY A 47 -17.34 36.52 -14.58
CA GLY A 47 -16.87 37.86 -14.21
C GLY A 47 -17.83 38.63 -13.29
N VAL A 48 -18.99 38.05 -12.96
CA VAL A 48 -20.08 38.68 -12.21
C VAL A 48 -19.96 38.44 -10.70
N ASP A 49 -19.50 37.26 -10.29
CA ASP A 49 -19.32 36.88 -8.88
C ASP A 49 -17.85 36.76 -8.47
N GLY A 50 -16.91 36.89 -9.42
CA GLY A 50 -15.47 36.78 -9.16
C GLY A 50 -15.00 35.34 -8.96
N THR A 51 -15.79 34.35 -9.35
CA THR A 51 -15.49 32.93 -9.22
C THR A 51 -14.92 32.36 -10.52
N ILE A 52 -13.83 31.60 -10.40
CA ILE A 52 -13.24 30.83 -11.49
C ILE A 52 -13.30 29.36 -11.09
N SER A 53 -13.87 28.52 -11.96
CA SER A 53 -13.89 27.07 -11.79
C SER A 53 -12.88 26.44 -12.74
N ILE A 54 -11.98 25.63 -12.19
CA ILE A 54 -10.91 24.95 -12.92
C ILE A 54 -11.03 23.44 -12.66
N SER A 55 -10.91 22.65 -13.72
CA SER A 55 -10.67 21.20 -13.66
C SER A 55 -9.16 20.97 -13.66
N VAL A 56 -8.64 20.08 -12.81
CA VAL A 56 -7.23 19.70 -12.79
C VAL A 56 -7.16 18.18 -12.92
N THR A 57 -6.28 17.69 -13.80
CA THR A 57 -6.15 16.27 -14.10
C THR A 57 -4.72 15.81 -13.85
N SER A 58 -4.57 14.72 -13.09
CA SER A 58 -3.29 14.07 -12.83
C SER A 58 -2.98 13.01 -13.89
N PRO A 59 -1.70 12.77 -14.23
CA PRO A 59 -1.32 11.59 -15.00
C PRO A 59 -1.48 10.33 -14.13
N SER A 60 -1.69 9.17 -14.76
CA SER A 60 -1.87 7.89 -14.05
C SER A 60 -0.60 7.38 -13.35
N ASN A 61 0.56 7.97 -13.62
CA ASN A 61 1.83 7.67 -12.94
C ASN A 61 2.26 8.79 -11.98
N ALA A 62 1.34 9.67 -11.57
CA ALA A 62 1.61 10.67 -10.56
C ALA A 62 2.06 10.00 -9.25
N ILE A 63 2.96 10.67 -8.53
CA ILE A 63 3.41 10.20 -7.22
C ILE A 63 2.20 10.14 -6.27
N VAL A 64 1.98 9.02 -5.60
CA VAL A 64 0.97 8.95 -4.53
C VAL A 64 1.50 9.60 -3.24
N GLY A 65 0.60 10.25 -2.50
CA GLY A 65 0.89 10.89 -1.22
C GLY A 65 0.25 12.26 -1.07
N LYS A 66 0.73 13.02 -0.08
CA LYS A 66 0.22 14.35 0.25
C LYS A 66 0.77 15.40 -0.73
N TYR A 67 -0.14 16.22 -1.24
CA TYR A 67 0.12 17.36 -2.10
C TYR A 67 -0.34 18.66 -1.44
N LYS A 68 0.35 19.74 -1.76
CA LYS A 68 -0.13 21.11 -1.53
C LYS A 68 -0.24 21.84 -2.86
N ILE A 69 -1.42 22.40 -3.12
CA ILE A 69 -1.68 23.26 -4.27
C ILE A 69 -1.69 24.72 -3.83
N TYR A 70 -1.01 25.58 -4.59
CA TYR A 70 -0.95 27.01 -4.36
C TYR A 70 -1.58 27.75 -5.53
N VAL A 71 -2.40 28.74 -5.24
CA VAL A 71 -2.95 29.69 -6.21
C VAL A 71 -2.12 30.95 -6.16
N LEU A 72 -1.46 31.28 -7.27
CA LEU A 72 -0.64 32.48 -7.40
C LEU A 72 -1.35 33.48 -8.30
N MET A 73 -1.44 34.75 -7.90
CA MET A 73 -1.91 35.86 -8.73
C MET A 73 -0.78 36.88 -8.90
N SER A 74 -0.37 37.15 -10.13
CA SER A 74 0.80 38.00 -10.47
C SER A 74 2.06 37.60 -9.68
N GLY A 75 2.28 36.29 -9.52
CA GLY A 75 3.42 35.73 -8.80
C GLY A 75 3.30 35.73 -7.27
N ARG A 76 2.20 36.23 -6.69
CA ARG A 76 1.95 36.22 -5.23
C ARG A 76 0.98 35.12 -4.86
N GLU A 77 1.28 34.34 -3.83
CA GLU A 77 0.31 33.39 -3.26
C GLU A 77 -0.90 34.15 -2.73
N ILE A 78 -2.08 33.76 -3.21
CA ILE A 78 -3.38 34.28 -2.74
C ILE A 78 -4.20 33.21 -2.00
N GLY A 79 -3.74 31.96 -2.03
CA GLY A 79 -4.34 30.87 -1.27
C GLY A 79 -3.64 29.54 -1.55
N SER A 80 -3.85 28.57 -0.67
CA SER A 80 -3.39 27.20 -0.86
C SER A 80 -4.33 26.21 -0.19
N THR A 81 -4.33 24.97 -0.67
CA THR A 81 -5.02 23.84 -0.02
C THR A 81 -4.19 22.57 -0.16
N GLU A 82 -4.50 21.55 0.63
CA GLU A 82 -3.81 20.26 0.61
C GLU A 82 -4.78 19.15 0.19
N PHE A 83 -4.25 18.12 -0.46
CA PHE A 83 -5.00 16.92 -0.80
C PHE A 83 -4.08 15.70 -0.76
N ILE A 84 -4.67 14.51 -0.75
CA ILE A 84 -3.94 13.24 -0.87
C ILE A 84 -4.29 12.66 -2.23
N LEU A 85 -3.26 12.27 -2.99
CA LEU A 85 -3.41 11.51 -4.22
C LEU A 85 -3.09 10.04 -3.94
N ILE A 86 -3.96 9.14 -4.35
CA ILE A 86 -3.82 7.68 -4.20
C ILE A 86 -3.92 7.01 -5.57
N PHE A 87 -3.72 5.70 -5.65
CA PHE A 87 -3.90 4.94 -6.89
C PHE A 87 -5.38 4.91 -7.30
N ASN A 88 -5.64 4.74 -8.60
CA ASN A 88 -6.99 4.79 -9.15
C ASN A 88 -7.39 3.46 -9.81
N PRO A 89 -8.10 2.57 -9.08
CA PRO A 89 -8.53 1.27 -9.63
C PRO A 89 -9.62 1.38 -10.68
N PHE A 90 -10.21 2.57 -10.88
CA PHE A 90 -11.25 2.82 -11.88
C PHE A 90 -10.68 3.28 -13.23
N HIS A 91 -9.40 3.67 -13.31
CA HIS A 91 -8.84 4.28 -14.51
C HIS A 91 -8.04 3.27 -15.34
N PRO A 92 -8.39 3.02 -16.64
CA PRO A 92 -7.74 2.00 -17.46
C PRO A 92 -6.23 2.13 -17.65
N ASP A 93 -5.65 3.32 -17.46
CA ASP A 93 -4.21 3.55 -17.60
C ASP A 93 -3.42 3.37 -16.30
N ASP A 94 -4.11 3.24 -15.15
CA ASP A 94 -3.47 3.02 -13.85
C ASP A 94 -2.91 1.59 -13.73
N ASP A 95 -1.85 1.42 -12.94
CA ASP A 95 -1.25 0.11 -12.66
C ASP A 95 -2.21 -0.82 -11.92
N VAL A 96 -3.17 -0.27 -11.18
CA VAL A 96 -4.11 -1.03 -10.34
C VAL A 96 -5.52 -1.12 -10.91
N TYR A 97 -5.69 -0.80 -12.20
CA TYR A 97 -6.99 -0.87 -12.86
C TYR A 97 -7.66 -2.24 -12.72
N LEU A 98 -8.87 -2.25 -12.17
CA LEU A 98 -9.68 -3.44 -11.97
C LEU A 98 -11.01 -3.27 -12.72
N PRO A 99 -11.22 -3.94 -13.86
CA PRO A 99 -12.33 -3.62 -14.76
C PRO A 99 -13.71 -3.98 -14.22
N ASN A 100 -13.79 -4.95 -13.31
CA ASN A 100 -15.04 -5.41 -12.72
C ASN A 100 -15.37 -4.60 -11.46
N PHE A 101 -16.52 -3.93 -11.47
CA PHE A 101 -16.96 -3.11 -10.36
C PHE A 101 -17.27 -3.93 -9.10
N ASP A 102 -17.77 -5.16 -9.21
CA ASP A 102 -18.02 -6.03 -8.05
C ASP A 102 -16.70 -6.40 -7.35
N ASP A 103 -15.63 -6.60 -8.14
CA ASP A 103 -14.29 -6.83 -7.60
C ASP A 103 -13.73 -5.56 -6.93
N ILE A 104 -14.04 -4.36 -7.45
CA ILE A 104 -13.70 -3.10 -6.76
C ILE A 104 -14.46 -2.98 -5.44
N GLN A 105 -15.76 -3.32 -5.42
CA GLN A 105 -16.55 -3.30 -4.19
C GLN A 105 -15.90 -4.16 -3.12
N GLU A 106 -15.48 -5.38 -3.46
CA GLU A 106 -14.88 -6.30 -2.48
C GLU A 106 -13.42 -5.96 -2.12
N TYR A 107 -12.58 -5.64 -3.10
CA TYR A 107 -11.13 -5.56 -2.91
C TYR A 107 -10.61 -4.16 -2.64
N VAL A 108 -11.46 -3.12 -2.74
CA VAL A 108 -11.10 -1.72 -2.44
C VAL A 108 -12.07 -1.13 -1.41
N LEU A 109 -13.37 -1.27 -1.63
CA LEU A 109 -14.37 -0.49 -0.89
C LEU A 109 -14.94 -1.20 0.34
N ASN A 110 -14.95 -2.54 0.37
CA ASN A 110 -15.41 -3.31 1.53
C ASN A 110 -14.41 -3.13 2.68
N ASP A 111 -14.88 -2.66 3.82
CA ASP A 111 -14.09 -2.39 5.02
C ASP A 111 -14.10 -3.54 6.03
N THR A 112 -14.68 -4.68 5.65
CA THR A 112 -14.62 -5.91 6.41
C THR A 112 -14.05 -7.04 5.57
N THR A 113 -13.38 -7.99 6.23
CA THR A 113 -12.89 -9.20 5.57
C THR A 113 -12.88 -10.37 6.55
N LYS A 114 -12.58 -11.56 6.04
CA LYS A 114 -12.37 -12.76 6.85
C LYS A 114 -10.97 -13.28 6.61
N ILE A 115 -10.26 -13.54 7.69
CA ILE A 115 -8.98 -14.25 7.66
C ILE A 115 -9.23 -15.64 8.21
N TYR A 116 -8.89 -16.66 7.43
CA TYR A 116 -9.12 -18.04 7.81
C TYR A 116 -7.90 -18.54 8.59
N MET A 117 -8.15 -19.14 9.75
CA MET A 117 -7.14 -19.64 10.69
C MET A 117 -7.40 -21.14 10.95
N GLY A 118 -6.66 -21.74 11.89
CA GLY A 118 -6.87 -23.12 12.32
C GLY A 118 -5.97 -24.11 11.58
N THR A 119 -6.55 -25.19 11.08
CA THR A 119 -5.85 -26.20 10.27
C THR A 119 -6.67 -26.53 9.02
N GLU A 120 -6.12 -27.29 8.09
CA GLU A 120 -6.83 -27.75 6.90
C GLU A 120 -8.10 -28.56 7.22
N ASP A 121 -8.07 -29.33 8.32
CA ASP A 121 -9.22 -30.11 8.80
C ASP A 121 -10.22 -29.30 9.64
N TYR A 122 -9.79 -28.17 10.20
CA TYR A 122 -10.60 -27.34 11.09
C TYR A 122 -10.36 -25.85 10.83
N ILE A 123 -11.04 -25.35 9.79
CA ILE A 123 -10.96 -23.96 9.34
C ILE A 123 -11.77 -23.05 10.28
N ILE A 124 -11.09 -22.07 10.88
CA ILE A 124 -11.70 -21.09 11.79
C ILE A 124 -11.72 -19.72 11.11
N PRO A 125 -12.88 -19.19 10.68
CA PRO A 125 -12.95 -17.83 10.17
C PRO A 125 -12.79 -16.83 11.31
N LYS A 126 -11.90 -15.86 11.14
CA LYS A 126 -11.80 -14.67 11.99
C LYS A 126 -12.24 -13.46 11.18
N GLU A 127 -13.30 -12.81 11.64
CA GLU A 127 -13.69 -11.51 11.11
C GLU A 127 -12.61 -10.47 11.42
N TRP A 128 -12.34 -9.62 10.44
CA TRP A 128 -11.35 -8.57 10.54
C TRP A 128 -11.92 -7.26 9.99
N ASP A 129 -11.96 -6.25 10.85
CA ASP A 129 -12.25 -4.88 10.46
C ASP A 129 -11.03 -4.28 9.78
N VAL A 130 -11.13 -4.07 8.47
CA VAL A 130 -10.08 -3.48 7.65
C VAL A 130 -9.91 -2.02 8.04
N GLY A 131 -11.00 -1.25 8.20
CA GLY A 131 -10.95 0.13 8.68
C GLY A 131 -10.16 1.10 7.80
N GLN A 132 -10.14 0.91 6.47
CA GLN A 132 -9.35 1.74 5.54
C GLN A 132 -9.79 3.20 5.46
N PHE A 133 -11.03 3.50 5.86
CA PHE A 133 -11.60 4.85 5.86
C PHE A 133 -11.42 5.60 7.19
N GLU A 134 -10.92 4.91 8.22
CA GLU A 134 -10.68 5.52 9.52
C GLU A 134 -9.54 6.56 9.44
N PRO A 135 -9.65 7.71 10.13
CA PRO A 135 -8.64 8.77 10.08
C PRO A 135 -7.22 8.27 10.38
N GLY A 136 -7.07 7.41 11.38
CA GLY A 136 -5.77 6.83 11.74
C GLY A 136 -5.15 5.97 10.65
N SER A 137 -5.96 5.28 9.84
CA SER A 137 -5.48 4.51 8.68
C SER A 137 -4.94 5.43 7.59
N ILE A 138 -5.64 6.53 7.29
CA ILE A 138 -5.21 7.53 6.31
C ILE A 138 -3.92 8.23 6.79
N GLU A 139 -3.87 8.64 8.05
CA GLU A 139 -2.69 9.27 8.66
C GLU A 139 -1.47 8.33 8.65
N ALA A 140 -1.67 7.06 9.00
CA ALA A 140 -0.61 6.06 8.94
C ALA A 140 -0.10 5.86 7.51
N CYS A 141 -0.98 5.82 6.51
CA CYS A 141 -0.58 5.73 5.10
C CYS A 141 0.25 6.93 4.66
N VAL A 142 -0.14 8.15 5.05
CA VAL A 142 0.65 9.37 4.76
C VAL A 142 2.03 9.30 5.42
N LEU A 143 2.11 8.85 6.67
CA LEU A 143 3.38 8.65 7.38
C LEU A 143 4.26 7.62 6.66
N LEU A 144 3.73 6.44 6.32
CA LEU A 144 4.45 5.39 5.60
C LEU A 144 4.97 5.89 4.24
N LEU A 145 4.15 6.60 3.48
CA LEU A 145 4.58 7.20 2.21
C LEU A 145 5.66 8.28 2.41
N SER A 146 5.72 8.95 3.56
CA SER A 146 6.74 9.97 3.84
C SER A 146 8.13 9.38 4.13
N ILE A 147 8.18 8.11 4.54
CA ILE A 147 9.43 7.36 4.76
C ILE A 147 10.04 6.91 3.42
N MET A 148 9.21 6.65 2.41
CA MET A 148 9.64 6.19 1.09
C MET A 148 10.25 7.33 0.25
N PRO A 149 11.31 7.06 -0.54
CA PRO A 149 11.82 8.04 -1.50
C PRO A 149 10.75 8.41 -2.52
N ALA A 150 10.61 9.71 -2.82
CA ALA A 150 9.52 10.18 -3.67
C ALA A 150 9.47 9.56 -5.07
N SER A 151 10.64 9.25 -5.65
CA SER A 151 10.79 8.59 -6.96
C SER A 151 10.22 7.17 -7.01
N THR A 152 10.04 6.52 -5.87
CA THR A 152 9.56 5.12 -5.79
C THR A 152 8.04 5.01 -5.66
N ARG A 153 7.34 6.14 -5.52
CA ARG A 153 5.88 6.21 -5.28
C ARG A 153 5.05 6.43 -6.54
N THR A 154 5.61 6.20 -7.71
CA THR A 154 4.94 6.35 -9.01
C THR A 154 4.36 5.05 -9.55
N THR A 155 4.69 3.91 -8.95
CA THR A 155 4.22 2.59 -9.40
C THR A 155 3.70 1.77 -8.23
N ALA A 156 2.65 0.99 -8.47
CA ALA A 156 2.09 0.13 -7.43
C ALA A 156 3.04 -1.01 -7.04
N VAL A 157 3.92 -1.44 -7.96
CA VAL A 157 4.95 -2.46 -7.71
C VAL A 157 5.91 -2.01 -6.60
N GLU A 158 6.51 -0.83 -6.74
CA GLU A 158 7.50 -0.31 -5.79
C GLU A 158 6.88 0.08 -4.45
N VAL A 159 5.69 0.70 -4.47
CA VAL A 159 4.95 1.03 -3.24
C VAL A 159 4.60 -0.24 -2.47
N SER A 160 4.04 -1.25 -3.14
CA SER A 160 3.66 -2.50 -2.50
C SER A 160 4.85 -3.26 -1.90
N ARG A 161 5.99 -3.28 -2.60
CA ARG A 161 7.22 -3.89 -2.10
C ARG A 161 7.71 -3.18 -0.83
N GLN A 162 7.74 -1.85 -0.81
CA GLN A 162 8.14 -1.10 0.38
C GLN A 162 7.15 -1.27 1.53
N LEU A 163 5.86 -1.32 1.26
CA LEU A 163 4.84 -1.59 2.28
C LEU A 163 5.05 -2.97 2.92
N SER A 164 5.38 -4.01 2.17
CA SER A 164 5.69 -5.32 2.75
C SER A 164 6.85 -5.27 3.77
N ALA A 165 7.80 -4.34 3.59
CA ALA A 165 8.85 -4.08 4.58
C ALA A 165 8.35 -3.24 5.76
N LEU A 166 7.71 -2.10 5.47
CA LEU A 166 7.34 -1.09 6.47
C LEU A 166 6.19 -1.51 7.39
N ILE A 167 5.43 -2.56 7.07
CA ILE A 167 4.43 -3.08 8.00
C ILE A 167 5.08 -3.86 9.15
N ASN A 168 6.25 -4.47 8.96
CA ASN A 168 7.03 -5.05 10.06
C ASN A 168 8.10 -4.08 10.57
N SER A 169 8.53 -4.28 11.81
CA SER A 169 9.44 -3.35 12.49
C SER A 169 10.91 -3.77 12.47
N ASN A 170 11.24 -4.89 11.84
CA ASN A 170 12.50 -5.58 12.03
C ASN A 170 13.73 -4.76 11.58
N ASP A 171 13.58 -3.93 10.54
CA ASP A 171 14.68 -3.17 9.97
C ASP A 171 14.42 -1.65 10.00
N ASP A 172 13.18 -1.22 9.73
CA ASP A 172 12.85 0.19 9.47
C ASP A 172 11.97 0.86 10.54
N ASN A 173 11.82 0.25 11.74
CA ASN A 173 10.87 0.69 12.77
C ASN A 173 9.43 0.87 12.22
N GLY A 174 9.03 -0.04 11.33
CA GLY A 174 7.69 -0.11 10.75
C GLY A 174 6.57 -0.42 11.75
N VAL A 175 5.39 -0.77 11.24
CA VAL A 175 4.14 -0.68 12.02
C VAL A 175 4.07 -1.66 13.18
N ILE A 176 4.47 -2.92 13.00
CA ILE A 176 4.16 -4.02 13.94
C ILE A 176 5.44 -4.72 14.42
N ILE A 177 5.50 -5.02 15.72
CA ILE A 177 6.48 -5.95 16.30
C ILE A 177 5.88 -7.36 16.33
N GLY A 178 6.55 -8.31 15.66
CA GLY A 178 6.15 -9.71 15.66
C GLY A 178 6.50 -10.43 16.97
N ASN A 179 5.61 -11.29 17.48
CA ASN A 179 5.89 -12.11 18.66
C ASN A 179 5.09 -13.42 18.66
N TRP A 180 5.82 -14.55 18.65
CA TRP A 180 5.28 -15.91 18.70
C TRP A 180 5.65 -16.66 20.00
N SER A 181 6.19 -15.98 21.01
CA SER A 181 6.66 -16.61 22.25
C SER A 181 5.55 -17.08 23.19
N GLY A 182 4.29 -16.70 22.94
CA GLY A 182 3.17 -16.92 23.86
C GLY A 182 3.15 -15.98 25.08
N LYS A 183 4.09 -15.02 25.18
CA LYS A 183 4.21 -14.07 26.30
C LYS A 183 4.08 -12.63 25.79
N TYR A 184 3.05 -11.92 26.26
CA TYR A 184 2.66 -10.61 25.75
C TYR A 184 2.42 -9.56 26.85
N SER A 185 3.06 -9.69 28.02
CA SER A 185 2.74 -8.85 29.20
C SER A 185 2.99 -7.34 29.00
N ASP A 186 3.81 -6.96 28.04
CA ASP A 186 4.18 -5.58 27.72
C ASP A 186 3.54 -5.05 26.42
N GLY A 187 2.56 -5.78 25.88
CA GLY A 187 1.86 -5.41 24.65
C GLY A 187 0.48 -6.05 24.55
N THR A 188 -0.12 -5.97 23.36
CA THR A 188 -1.38 -6.66 23.08
C THR A 188 -1.11 -8.08 22.60
N ASN A 189 -1.84 -9.06 23.15
CA ASN A 189 -1.86 -10.42 22.62
C ASN A 189 -2.34 -10.39 21.15
N PRO A 190 -1.60 -10.96 20.18
CA PRO A 190 -1.97 -10.95 18.77
C PRO A 190 -3.40 -11.44 18.47
N MET A 191 -3.94 -12.37 19.26
CA MET A 191 -5.32 -12.89 19.11
C MET A 191 -6.40 -11.87 19.48
N ALA A 192 -6.07 -10.88 20.31
CA ALA A 192 -7.01 -9.86 20.80
C ALA A 192 -7.29 -8.76 19.77
N TRP A 193 -6.51 -8.67 18.70
CA TRP A 193 -6.81 -7.76 17.59
C TRP A 193 -7.99 -8.27 16.78
N HIS A 194 -8.91 -7.36 16.43
CA HIS A 194 -10.07 -7.63 15.59
C HIS A 194 -10.11 -6.76 14.33
N GLY A 195 -9.11 -5.90 14.15
CA GLY A 195 -9.05 -4.96 13.04
C GLY A 195 -7.76 -4.15 13.03
N SER A 196 -7.55 -3.40 11.95
CA SER A 196 -6.32 -2.66 11.69
C SER A 196 -6.35 -1.23 12.22
N ALA A 197 -7.52 -0.61 12.31
CA ALA A 197 -7.67 0.82 12.61
C ALA A 197 -7.01 1.24 13.94
N GLU A 198 -7.15 0.44 15.00
CA GLU A 198 -6.52 0.72 16.30
C GLU A 198 -5.00 0.65 16.22
N ILE A 199 -4.46 -0.34 15.50
CA ILE A 199 -3.01 -0.51 15.30
C ILE A 199 -2.45 0.69 14.52
N LEU A 200 -3.07 1.04 13.40
CA LEU A 200 -2.64 2.14 12.55
C LEU A 200 -2.77 3.50 13.25
N THR A 201 -3.82 3.72 14.04
CA THR A 201 -3.98 4.93 14.86
C THR A 201 -2.85 5.05 15.90
N LYS A 202 -2.52 3.97 16.61
CA LYS A 202 -1.40 3.97 17.57
C LYS A 202 -0.07 4.28 16.87
N TYR A 203 0.15 3.71 15.68
CA TYR A 203 1.35 3.96 14.89
C TYR A 203 1.40 5.41 14.39
N SER A 204 0.33 5.94 13.80
CA SER A 204 0.30 7.31 13.24
C SER A 204 0.54 8.37 14.32
N GLN A 205 0.01 8.18 15.53
CA GLN A 205 0.16 9.12 16.63
C GLN A 205 1.55 9.09 17.28
N SER A 206 2.18 7.93 17.35
CA SER A 206 3.45 7.76 18.06
C SER A 206 4.68 7.72 17.15
N GLY A 207 4.50 7.38 15.87
CA GLY A 207 5.58 7.06 14.94
C GLY A 207 6.41 5.84 15.37
N ARG A 208 5.89 4.99 16.27
CA ARG A 208 6.62 3.86 16.86
C ARG A 208 5.90 2.53 16.61
N PRO A 209 6.65 1.42 16.46
CA PRO A 209 6.06 0.10 16.28
C PRO A 209 5.09 -0.31 17.40
N VAL A 210 4.01 -1.00 17.01
CA VAL A 210 2.94 -1.49 17.88
C VAL A 210 3.18 -2.96 18.24
N ARG A 211 3.08 -3.27 19.53
CA ARG A 211 3.21 -4.63 20.10
C ARG A 211 1.84 -5.27 20.28
N TYR A 212 1.57 -6.50 19.86
CA TYR A 212 2.33 -7.39 18.97
C TYR A 212 1.45 -7.90 17.85
N GLY A 213 2.05 -8.45 16.80
CA GLY A 213 1.34 -9.15 15.72
C GLY A 213 1.88 -10.54 15.43
N GLN A 214 1.06 -11.32 14.74
CA GLN A 214 1.42 -12.56 14.05
C GLN A 214 0.90 -12.48 12.61
N CYS A 215 1.12 -13.49 11.78
CA CYS A 215 0.90 -13.44 10.32
C CYS A 215 -0.46 -12.85 9.90
N TRP A 216 -1.56 -13.22 10.56
CA TRP A 216 -2.89 -12.64 10.25
C TRP A 216 -3.02 -11.16 10.62
N VAL A 217 -2.31 -10.69 11.65
CA VAL A 217 -2.29 -9.27 12.04
C VAL A 217 -1.49 -8.46 11.00
N PHE A 218 -0.32 -8.95 10.58
CA PHE A 218 0.45 -8.35 9.48
C PHE A 218 -0.38 -8.30 8.20
N THR A 219 -1.06 -9.41 7.88
CA THR A 219 -1.93 -9.54 6.70
C THR A 219 -3.09 -8.56 6.73
N GLY A 220 -3.79 -8.44 7.86
CA GLY A 220 -4.91 -7.51 8.02
C GLY A 220 -4.46 -6.05 7.88
N VAL A 221 -3.35 -5.69 8.52
CA VAL A 221 -2.82 -4.31 8.47
C VAL A 221 -2.28 -3.96 7.09
N LEU A 222 -1.54 -4.86 6.42
CA LEU A 222 -1.10 -4.64 5.06
C LEU A 222 -2.29 -4.53 4.09
N CYS A 223 -3.34 -5.35 4.26
CA CYS A 223 -4.57 -5.22 3.48
C CYS A 223 -5.20 -3.84 3.63
N THR A 224 -5.31 -3.32 4.87
CA THR A 224 -5.82 -1.98 5.12
C THR A 224 -5.01 -0.91 4.41
N VAL A 225 -3.69 -0.94 4.55
CA VAL A 225 -2.82 0.08 3.95
C VAL A 225 -2.88 0.05 2.42
N LEU A 226 -2.92 -1.13 1.81
CA LEU A 226 -3.11 -1.27 0.35
C LEU A 226 -4.47 -0.69 -0.10
N ARG A 227 -5.57 -1.05 0.56
CA ARG A 227 -6.92 -0.53 0.23
C ARG A 227 -7.04 0.97 0.46
N THR A 228 -6.49 1.52 1.55
CA THR A 228 -6.47 2.97 1.81
C THR A 228 -5.72 3.72 0.70
N LEU A 229 -4.68 3.13 0.11
CA LEU A 229 -3.93 3.70 -1.00
C LEU A 229 -4.55 3.41 -2.38
N GLY A 230 -5.73 2.79 -2.44
CA GLY A 230 -6.43 2.48 -3.69
C GLY A 230 -5.90 1.26 -4.43
N ILE A 231 -5.01 0.47 -3.84
CA ILE A 231 -4.51 -0.79 -4.42
C ILE A 231 -5.48 -1.91 -4.04
N PRO A 232 -6.18 -2.56 -5.00
CA PRO A 232 -7.10 -3.64 -4.67
C PRO A 232 -6.34 -4.81 -4.05
N SER A 233 -6.80 -5.28 -2.90
CA SER A 233 -6.10 -6.33 -2.16
C SER A 233 -7.02 -7.30 -1.44
N ARG A 234 -6.53 -8.51 -1.19
CA ARG A 234 -7.20 -9.55 -0.40
C ARG A 234 -6.25 -10.30 0.51
N CYS A 235 -6.79 -10.89 1.57
CA CYS A 235 -6.07 -11.79 2.47
C CYS A 235 -6.12 -13.22 1.92
N VAL A 236 -5.01 -13.95 2.02
CA VAL A 236 -4.90 -15.35 1.63
C VAL A 236 -4.37 -16.14 2.82
N THR A 237 -4.96 -17.31 3.05
CA THR A 237 -4.47 -18.29 4.02
C THR A 237 -3.94 -19.51 3.27
N ASN A 238 -2.74 -19.94 3.60
CA ASN A 238 -2.17 -21.22 3.19
C ASN A 238 -2.05 -22.14 4.41
N TYR A 239 -2.65 -23.32 4.31
CA TYR A 239 -2.54 -24.35 5.34
C TYR A 239 -1.31 -25.21 5.09
N CYS A 240 -0.72 -25.75 6.16
CA CYS A 240 0.52 -26.54 6.06
C CYS A 240 1.64 -25.74 5.34
N SER A 241 1.80 -24.47 5.72
CA SER A 241 2.69 -23.55 5.03
C SER A 241 4.13 -23.80 5.43
N LEU A 242 4.90 -24.28 4.46
CA LEU A 242 6.32 -24.54 4.62
C LEU A 242 7.11 -23.24 4.59
N HIS A 243 8.05 -23.11 5.52
CA HIS A 243 9.07 -22.08 5.55
C HIS A 243 10.40 -22.75 5.22
N ASP A 244 10.80 -22.59 3.96
CA ASP A 244 12.10 -23.00 3.42
C ASP A 244 13.14 -21.91 3.74
N SER A 245 14.18 -22.30 4.46
CA SER A 245 15.23 -21.40 4.95
C SER A 245 16.49 -21.34 4.08
N ASP A 246 16.63 -22.26 3.11
CA ASP A 246 17.83 -22.37 2.26
C ASP A 246 17.55 -22.26 0.75
N GLY A 247 16.28 -22.16 0.36
CA GLY A 247 15.83 -22.01 -1.02
C GLY A 247 15.90 -23.32 -1.81
N SER A 248 15.97 -24.47 -1.14
CA SER A 248 16.07 -25.80 -1.78
C SER A 248 14.76 -26.27 -2.40
N LEU A 249 13.62 -25.62 -2.10
CA LEU A 249 12.26 -26.05 -2.43
C LEU A 249 11.93 -27.44 -1.84
N LYS A 250 12.59 -27.81 -0.74
CA LYS A 250 12.37 -29.06 -0.02
C LYS A 250 12.00 -28.73 1.42
N TRP A 251 11.35 -29.69 2.06
CA TRP A 251 11.19 -29.70 3.50
C TRP A 251 11.91 -30.92 4.04
N GLU A 252 12.90 -30.70 4.89
CA GLU A 252 13.75 -31.78 5.41
C GLU A 252 13.50 -32.02 6.90
N ILE A 253 13.33 -33.30 7.26
CA ILE A 253 13.22 -33.75 8.65
C ILE A 253 14.22 -34.87 8.84
N TYR A 254 15.15 -34.69 9.77
CA TYR A 254 16.16 -35.66 10.14
C TYR A 254 15.67 -36.44 11.35
N LEU A 255 15.54 -37.75 11.22
CA LEU A 255 15.05 -38.66 12.26
C LEU A 255 16.18 -39.56 12.77
N ASP A 256 16.13 -39.95 14.04
CA ASP A 256 16.97 -41.01 14.59
C ASP A 256 16.46 -42.41 14.21
N SER A 257 17.19 -43.45 14.64
CA SER A 257 16.80 -44.85 14.44
C SER A 257 15.47 -45.24 15.08
N GLU A 258 14.98 -44.44 16.03
CA GLU A 258 13.76 -44.61 16.79
C GLU A 258 12.62 -43.71 16.26
N PHE A 259 12.83 -43.03 15.13
CA PHE A 259 11.91 -42.08 14.48
C PHE A 259 11.63 -40.80 15.30
N ASN A 260 12.49 -40.42 16.24
CA ASN A 260 12.41 -39.11 16.88
C ASN A 260 13.06 -38.04 16.00
N VAL A 261 12.51 -36.83 16.02
CA VAL A 261 13.04 -35.68 15.28
C VAL A 261 14.35 -35.22 15.90
N ILE A 262 15.44 -35.28 15.13
CA ILE A 262 16.77 -34.75 15.48
C ILE A 262 16.87 -33.28 15.06
N SER A 263 16.45 -32.96 13.84
CA SER A 263 16.60 -31.64 13.24
C SER A 263 15.59 -31.44 12.10
N THR A 264 15.22 -30.20 11.81
CA THR A 264 14.43 -29.81 10.63
C THR A 264 15.25 -28.97 9.64
N ALA A 265 16.59 -28.99 9.75
CA ALA A 265 17.51 -28.11 9.00
C ALA A 265 17.26 -26.59 9.13
N GLY A 266 16.38 -26.16 10.04
CA GLY A 266 15.96 -24.76 10.16
C GLY A 266 14.58 -24.49 9.56
N ASP A 267 14.07 -25.40 8.75
CA ASP A 267 12.74 -25.30 8.17
C ASP A 267 11.65 -25.52 9.23
N SER A 268 10.50 -24.91 8.98
CA SER A 268 9.31 -25.11 9.80
C SER A 268 8.07 -25.27 8.93
N CYS A 269 7.08 -26.00 9.45
CA CYS A 269 5.76 -26.10 8.83
C CYS A 269 4.75 -25.44 9.76
N TRP A 270 4.14 -24.36 9.28
CA TRP A 270 3.10 -23.64 9.98
C TRP A 270 1.76 -24.33 9.74
N ASN A 271 0.98 -24.49 10.80
CA ASN A 271 -0.42 -24.94 10.71
C ASN A 271 -1.21 -24.11 9.68
N PHE A 272 -1.00 -22.79 9.71
CA PHE A 272 -1.39 -21.90 8.63
C PHE A 272 -0.47 -20.69 8.60
N HIS A 273 -0.35 -20.08 7.42
CA HIS A 273 0.29 -18.78 7.24
C HIS A 273 -0.61 -17.89 6.40
N CYS A 274 -0.60 -16.59 6.70
CA CYS A 274 -1.41 -15.61 6.00
C CYS A 274 -0.53 -14.57 5.32
N TRP A 275 -0.92 -14.18 4.11
CA TRP A 275 -0.31 -13.10 3.34
C TRP A 275 -1.36 -12.34 2.53
N ASN A 276 -0.92 -11.36 1.73
CA ASN A 276 -1.78 -10.56 0.88
C ASN A 276 -1.57 -10.88 -0.60
N GLU A 277 -2.64 -10.75 -1.37
CA GLU A 277 -2.53 -10.57 -2.81
C GLU A 277 -3.00 -9.16 -3.18
N ALA A 278 -2.22 -8.45 -4.00
CA ALA A 278 -2.59 -7.14 -4.57
C ALA A 278 -2.78 -7.25 -6.08
N TRP A 279 -3.81 -6.59 -6.62
CA TRP A 279 -4.06 -6.55 -8.06
C TRP A 279 -3.22 -5.46 -8.72
N ILE A 280 -2.21 -5.86 -9.49
CA ILE A 280 -1.22 -4.94 -10.07
C ILE A 280 -0.83 -5.43 -11.47
N ARG A 281 -0.73 -4.50 -12.42
CA ARG A 281 -0.08 -4.74 -13.73
C ARG A 281 1.42 -4.75 -13.60
N ARG A 282 2.06 -5.72 -14.23
CA ARG A 282 3.49 -6.01 -14.18
C ARG A 282 4.19 -5.53 -15.44
N LYS A 283 4.17 -4.21 -15.66
CA LYS A 283 4.87 -3.56 -16.79
C LYS A 283 6.37 -3.87 -16.81
N ASP A 284 6.95 -4.21 -15.66
CA ASP A 284 8.34 -4.58 -15.44
C ASP A 284 8.71 -5.98 -15.96
N ILE A 285 7.78 -6.94 -15.93
CA ILE A 285 8.02 -8.35 -16.35
C ILE A 285 7.07 -8.85 -17.44
N GLY A 286 6.12 -8.03 -17.88
CA GLY A 286 5.22 -8.30 -19.00
C GLY A 286 3.78 -8.61 -18.58
N SER A 287 2.83 -8.27 -19.47
CA SER A 287 1.38 -8.38 -19.20
C SER A 287 0.86 -9.80 -18.93
N SER A 288 1.61 -10.85 -19.30
CA SER A 288 1.29 -12.24 -18.93
C SER A 288 1.35 -12.50 -17.42
N HIS A 289 1.95 -11.59 -16.67
CA HIS A 289 2.15 -11.69 -15.22
C HIS A 289 1.29 -10.71 -14.42
N ASP A 290 0.42 -9.96 -15.11
CA ASP A 290 -0.57 -9.06 -14.52
C ASP A 290 -1.53 -9.79 -13.59
N GLY A 291 -2.19 -9.02 -12.72
CA GLY A 291 -3.25 -9.48 -11.84
C GLY A 291 -2.77 -9.64 -10.41
N TRP A 292 -3.13 -10.74 -9.76
CA TRP A 292 -2.81 -10.97 -8.34
C TRP A 292 -1.32 -11.20 -8.11
N GLN A 293 -0.72 -10.34 -7.28
CA GLN A 293 0.67 -10.41 -6.86
C GLN A 293 0.75 -10.72 -5.37
N VAL A 294 1.52 -11.74 -4.99
CA VAL A 294 1.78 -12.13 -3.61
C VAL A 294 2.66 -11.08 -2.93
N LEU A 295 2.23 -10.63 -1.76
CA LEU A 295 2.93 -9.73 -0.85
C LEU A 295 2.83 -10.30 0.56
N ASP A 296 3.94 -10.33 1.28
CA ASP A 296 3.95 -10.78 2.68
C ASP A 296 4.76 -9.83 3.55
N ALA A 297 4.09 -9.27 4.55
CA ALA A 297 4.68 -8.39 5.55
C ALA A 297 5.22 -9.14 6.77
N THR A 298 4.95 -10.44 6.89
CA THR A 298 5.43 -11.24 8.00
C THR A 298 6.94 -11.47 7.83
N PRO A 299 7.78 -11.11 8.82
CA PRO A 299 9.22 -11.17 8.66
C PRO A 299 9.73 -12.62 8.81
N GLN A 300 9.79 -13.35 7.69
CA GLN A 300 10.36 -14.70 7.61
C GLN A 300 11.75 -14.67 6.97
N GLU A 301 11.83 -14.30 5.69
CA GLU A 301 13.07 -14.27 4.92
C GLU A 301 13.49 -12.85 4.52
N ARG A 302 14.80 -12.65 4.38
CA ARG A 302 15.36 -11.36 3.93
C ARG A 302 15.48 -11.32 2.41
N SER A 303 14.95 -10.26 1.79
CA SER A 303 15.07 -9.98 0.34
C SER A 303 15.82 -8.67 0.11
N GLY A 304 17.03 -8.74 -0.45
CA GLY A 304 17.90 -7.58 -0.63
C GLY A 304 18.26 -6.91 0.70
N GLY A 305 18.53 -7.72 1.73
CA GLY A 305 18.95 -7.28 3.05
C GLY A 305 17.82 -6.91 4.03
N LEU A 306 16.56 -6.82 3.60
CA LEU A 306 15.42 -6.41 4.43
C LEU A 306 14.36 -7.52 4.54
N PHE A 307 13.62 -7.58 5.65
CA PHE A 307 12.45 -8.43 5.79
C PHE A 307 11.28 -7.89 4.96
N ARG A 308 11.13 -8.41 3.75
CA ARG A 308 10.10 -8.01 2.78
C ARG A 308 9.88 -9.10 1.74
N LEU A 309 8.67 -9.22 1.23
CA LEU A 309 8.34 -10.20 0.19
C LEU A 309 7.36 -9.63 -0.83
N GLY A 310 7.66 -9.91 -2.09
CA GLY A 310 6.84 -9.53 -3.24
C GLY A 310 7.12 -8.13 -3.80
N PRO A 311 6.32 -7.67 -4.77
CA PRO A 311 5.20 -8.39 -5.40
C PRO A 311 5.68 -9.55 -6.30
N ALA A 312 5.28 -10.78 -5.98
CA ALA A 312 5.55 -11.96 -6.81
C ALA A 312 4.30 -12.35 -7.60
N SER A 313 4.41 -12.53 -8.93
CA SER A 313 3.24 -12.84 -9.75
C SER A 313 2.68 -14.22 -9.41
N LYS A 314 1.40 -14.30 -9.04
CA LYS A 314 0.73 -15.58 -8.79
C LYS A 314 0.78 -16.51 -9.99
N VAL A 315 0.71 -15.94 -11.20
CA VAL A 315 0.82 -16.69 -12.45
C VAL A 315 2.24 -17.25 -12.63
N ALA A 316 3.28 -16.45 -12.37
CA ALA A 316 4.67 -16.91 -12.40
C ALA A 316 4.90 -18.08 -11.43
N VAL A 317 4.47 -17.90 -10.16
CA VAL A 317 4.59 -18.93 -9.11
C VAL A 317 3.90 -20.22 -9.52
N ARG A 318 2.66 -20.14 -10.04
CA ARG A 318 1.91 -21.31 -10.53
C ARG A 318 2.66 -22.06 -11.65
N ASN A 319 3.35 -21.32 -12.51
CA ASN A 319 4.06 -21.87 -13.66
C ASN A 319 5.53 -22.26 -13.34
N GLY A 320 5.99 -22.09 -12.09
CA GLY A 320 7.37 -22.37 -11.71
C GLY A 320 8.39 -21.40 -12.32
N GLN A 321 7.97 -20.18 -12.68
CA GLN A 321 8.85 -19.13 -13.20
C GLN A 321 9.41 -18.33 -12.02
N ILE A 322 10.57 -18.74 -11.52
CA ILE A 322 11.17 -18.21 -10.28
C ILE A 322 12.39 -17.31 -10.51
N ASP A 323 12.76 -17.10 -11.78
CA ASP A 323 13.89 -16.26 -12.22
C ASP A 323 13.52 -14.76 -12.33
#